data_AF-A0A932KKK9-F1
#
_entry.id   AF-A0A932KKK9-F1
#
_cell.length_a   1.000
_cell.length_b   1.000
_cell.length_c   1.000
_cell.angle_alpha   90.00
_cell.angle_beta   90.00
_cell.angle_gamma   90.00
#
_symmetry.space_group_name_H-M   'P 1'
#
loop_
_entity.id
_entity.type
_entity.pdbx_description
1 polymer ?
#
loop_
_entity_poly.entity_id
_entity_poly.type
_entity_poly.pdbx_seq_one_letter_code
_entity_poly.pdbx_strand_id
1 'polypeptide(L)'
;MIATGGVLLFIGGLLILRRMPKKLKPEYFTANWRELQSLCGDRATWPLALLDADKLLDTALKRRRFKGKSMGERMVSAQRVLTENDSAWYAHNLVKKIVARPNAKLLKRDVKLALMGFRRALRDLGALPNEHEVKNEKF
;
A
#
# COMPACT_ATOMS: atom_id res chain seq x y z
N MET A 1 24.10 22.05 40.60
CA MET A 1 24.24 21.44 39.26
C MET A 1 23.18 20.34 39.07
N ILE A 2 21.89 20.70 38.98
CA ILE A 2 20.80 19.72 38.79
C ILE A 2 19.81 20.33 37.78
N ALA A 3 20.14 20.28 36.50
CA ALA A 3 19.21 20.65 35.42
C ALA A 3 19.46 19.87 34.11
N THR A 4 20.36 18.88 34.10
CA THR A 4 20.68 18.12 32.89
C THR A 4 19.78 16.90 32.69
N GLY A 5 19.29 16.29 33.77
CA GLY A 5 18.43 15.09 33.71
C GLY A 5 17.08 15.33 33.01
N GLY A 6 16.46 16.49 33.26
CA GLY A 6 15.18 16.86 32.63
C GLY A 6 15.28 17.10 31.13
N VAL A 7 16.39 17.70 30.67
CA VAL A 7 16.63 18.00 29.24
C VAL A 7 16.85 16.72 28.45
N LEU A 8 17.60 15.75 28.99
CA LEU A 8 17.82 14.44 28.35
C LEU A 8 16.52 13.62 28.23
N LEU A 9 15.67 13.63 29.27
CA LEU A 9 14.36 12.98 29.23
C LEU A 9 13.40 13.67 28.25
N PHE A 10 13.43 15.00 28.16
CA PHE A 10 12.59 15.75 27.23
C PHE A 10 13.03 15.53 25.77
N ILE A 11 14.33 15.56 25.48
CA ILE A 11 14.88 15.26 24.14
C ILE A 11 14.63 13.78 23.78
N GLY A 12 14.83 12.86 24.71
CA GLY A 12 14.53 11.43 24.53
C GLY A 12 13.05 11.17 24.25
N GLY A 13 12.15 11.80 25.02
CA GLY A 13 10.71 11.73 24.82
C GLY A 13 10.26 12.30 23.46
N LEU A 14 10.85 13.43 23.03
CA LEU A 14 10.59 14.02 21.71
C LEU A 14 11.06 13.12 20.56
N LEU A 15 12.18 12.40 20.73
CA LEU A 15 12.67 11.43 19.75
C LEU A 15 11.78 10.19 19.66
N ILE A 16 11.20 9.74 20.79
CA ILE A 16 10.26 8.61 20.85
C ILE A 16 8.92 8.97 20.21
N LEU A 17 8.35 10.15 20.50
CA LEU A 17 7.11 10.65 19.89
C LEU A 17 7.23 10.82 18.37
N ARG A 18 8.38 11.24 17.84
CA ARG A 18 8.62 11.34 16.37
C ARG A 18 8.63 9.99 15.66
N ARG A 19 8.88 8.89 16.37
CA ARG A 19 8.95 7.54 15.78
C ARG A 19 7.62 6.80 15.77
N MET A 20 6.55 7.35 16.35
CA MET A 20 5.25 6.69 16.26
C MET A 20 4.79 6.67 14.80
N PRO A 21 4.57 5.47 14.20
CA PRO A 21 4.15 5.39 12.82
C PRO A 21 2.77 6.03 12.70
N LYS A 22 2.65 7.08 11.89
CA LYS A 22 1.34 7.68 11.57
C LYS A 22 0.43 6.56 11.08
N LYS A 23 -0.71 6.36 11.78
CA LYS A 23 -1.75 5.46 11.31
C LYS A 23 -2.16 5.90 9.91
N LEU A 24 -2.19 4.97 8.96
CA LEU A 24 -2.76 5.25 7.64
C LEU A 24 -4.22 5.63 7.85
N LYS A 25 -4.74 6.56 7.05
CA LYS A 25 -6.17 6.91 7.03
C LYS A 25 -6.91 5.87 6.18
N PRO A 26 -7.56 4.84 6.78
CA PRO A 26 -8.10 3.72 6.02
C PRO A 26 -9.24 4.15 5.08
N GLU A 27 -9.93 5.24 5.40
CA GLU A 27 -11.03 5.80 4.63
C GLU A 27 -10.56 6.26 3.25
N TYR A 28 -9.41 6.93 3.18
CA TYR A 28 -8.80 7.37 1.92
C TYR A 28 -8.52 6.17 1.02
N PHE A 29 -7.84 5.16 1.54
CA PHE A 29 -7.48 3.97 0.74
C PHE A 29 -8.70 3.15 0.36
N THR A 30 -9.70 3.05 1.24
CA THR A 30 -10.95 2.34 0.97
C THR A 30 -11.76 3.04 -0.13
N ALA A 31 -11.84 4.37 -0.10
CA ALA A 31 -12.52 5.14 -1.15
C ALA A 31 -11.84 4.94 -2.52
N ASN A 32 -10.52 5.10 -2.58
CA ASN A 32 -9.75 4.87 -3.82
C ASN A 32 -9.86 3.39 -4.28
N TRP A 33 -9.91 2.44 -3.35
CA TRP A 33 -10.11 1.03 -3.67
C TRP A 33 -11.50 0.74 -4.24
N ARG A 34 -12.55 1.42 -3.77
CA ARG A 34 -13.89 1.29 -4.36
C ARG A 34 -13.94 1.89 -5.77
N GLU A 35 -13.27 3.01 -5.98
CA GLU A 35 -13.18 3.66 -7.29
C GLU A 35 -12.53 2.74 -8.32
N LEU A 36 -11.36 2.16 -8.01
CA LEU A 36 -10.70 1.21 -8.93
C LEU A 36 -11.49 -0.10 -9.14
N GLN A 37 -12.31 -0.52 -8.16
CA GLN A 37 -13.21 -1.65 -8.33
C GLN A 37 -14.28 -1.37 -9.39
N SER A 38 -14.76 -0.12 -9.50
CA SER A 38 -15.73 0.26 -10.54
C SER A 38 -15.16 0.10 -11.96
N LEU A 39 -13.84 0.32 -12.11
CA LEU A 39 -13.08 0.14 -13.35
C LEU A 39 -12.88 -1.34 -13.74
N CYS A 40 -13.17 -2.30 -12.88
CA CYS A 40 -12.93 -3.72 -13.18
C CYS A 40 -14.02 -4.35 -14.08
N GLY A 41 -15.14 -3.64 -14.29
CA GLY A 41 -16.28 -4.11 -15.08
C GLY A 41 -15.99 -4.24 -16.58
N ASP A 42 -15.16 -3.35 -17.14
CA ASP A 42 -14.79 -3.34 -18.55
C ASP A 42 -13.31 -3.74 -18.73
N ARG A 43 -13.01 -4.51 -19.79
CA ARG A 43 -11.65 -4.88 -20.15
C ARG A 43 -10.82 -3.68 -20.58
N ALA A 44 -11.44 -2.68 -21.19
CA ALA A 44 -10.76 -1.47 -21.64
C ALA A 44 -10.15 -0.68 -20.45
N THR A 45 -10.77 -0.78 -19.27
CA THR A 45 -10.37 -0.06 -18.05
C THR A 45 -9.49 -0.88 -17.11
N TRP A 46 -9.22 -2.17 -17.41
CA TRP A 46 -8.32 -3.01 -16.60
C TRP A 46 -6.90 -2.46 -16.46
N PRO A 47 -6.25 -1.92 -17.51
CA PRO A 47 -4.92 -1.32 -17.37
C PRO A 47 -4.92 -0.17 -16.36
N LEU A 48 -5.95 0.68 -16.40
CA LEU A 48 -6.11 1.82 -15.50
C LEU A 48 -6.31 1.35 -14.05
N ALA A 49 -7.21 0.37 -13.84
CA ALA A 49 -7.44 -0.20 -12.51
C ALA A 49 -6.16 -0.76 -11.86
N LEU A 50 -5.29 -1.40 -12.66
CA LEU A 50 -4.01 -1.93 -12.19
C LEU A 50 -2.99 -0.82 -11.89
N LEU A 51 -2.91 0.20 -12.74
CA LEU A 51 -2.05 1.38 -12.52
C LEU A 51 -2.43 2.12 -11.24
N ASP A 52 -3.72 2.33 -11.02
CA ASP A 52 -4.23 2.99 -9.82
C ASP A 52 -3.97 2.15 -8.56
N ALA A 53 -4.12 0.83 -8.63
CA ALA A 53 -3.78 -0.06 -7.54
C ALA A 53 -2.28 -0.03 -7.18
N ASP A 54 -1.38 0.00 -8.18
CA ASP A 54 0.07 0.12 -8.01
C ASP A 54 0.45 1.46 -7.35
N LYS A 55 -0.12 2.56 -7.85
CA LYS A 55 0.03 3.90 -7.26
C LYS A 55 -0.50 3.98 -5.83
N LEU A 56 -1.61 3.30 -5.54
CA LEU A 56 -2.21 3.25 -4.21
C LEU A 56 -1.28 2.50 -3.24
N LEU A 57 -0.68 1.38 -3.67
CA LEU A 57 0.32 0.66 -2.88
C LEU A 57 1.58 1.50 -2.62
N ASP A 58 2.15 2.16 -3.64
CA ASP A 58 3.31 3.05 -3.44
C ASP A 58 2.99 4.21 -2.48
N THR A 59 1.76 4.74 -2.55
CA THR A 59 1.28 5.76 -1.61
C THR A 59 1.24 5.23 -0.18
N ALA A 60 0.74 4.00 0.04
CA ALA A 60 0.76 3.37 1.35
C ALA A 60 2.19 3.16 1.88
N LEU A 61 3.09 2.67 1.03
CA LEU A 61 4.50 2.46 1.37
C LEU A 61 5.19 3.78 1.75
N LYS A 62 4.96 4.85 0.98
CA LYS A 62 5.48 6.20 1.27
C LYS A 62 4.94 6.75 2.59
N ARG A 63 3.64 6.61 2.86
CA ARG A 63 3.02 7.06 4.12
C ARG A 63 3.56 6.29 5.33
N ARG A 64 3.90 5.01 5.15
CA ARG A 64 4.57 4.16 6.14
C ARG A 64 6.09 4.36 6.22
N ARG A 65 6.65 5.30 5.46
CA ARG A 65 8.07 5.68 5.46
C ARG A 65 9.04 4.55 5.08
N PHE A 66 8.60 3.59 4.26
CA PHE A 66 9.52 2.62 3.68
C PHE A 66 10.54 3.32 2.77
N LYS A 67 11.81 2.94 2.91
CA LYS A 67 12.92 3.56 2.20
C LYS A 67 12.99 3.05 0.76
N GLY A 68 13.50 3.88 -0.15
CA GLY A 68 13.66 3.54 -1.57
C GLY A 68 13.41 4.74 -2.48
N LYS A 69 14.12 4.82 -3.59
CA LYS A 69 13.89 5.82 -4.64
C LYS A 69 12.73 5.38 -5.54
N SER A 70 12.71 4.10 -5.91
CA SER A 70 11.65 3.48 -6.71
C SER A 70 10.58 2.78 -5.85
N MET A 71 9.45 2.44 -6.46
CA MET A 71 8.42 1.61 -5.83
C MET A 71 8.97 0.22 -5.48
N GLY A 72 9.72 -0.41 -6.39
CA GLY A 72 10.35 -1.72 -6.15
C GLY A 72 11.27 -1.71 -4.93
N GLU A 73 12.12 -0.69 -4.78
CA GLU A 73 12.97 -0.54 -3.59
C GLU A 73 12.14 -0.40 -2.30
N ARG A 74 11.02 0.34 -2.34
CA ARG A 74 10.11 0.42 -1.18
C ARG A 74 9.47 -0.93 -0.86
N MET A 75 9.10 -1.72 -1.86
CA MET A 75 8.58 -3.08 -1.66
C MET A 75 9.63 -3.99 -1.03
N VAL A 76 10.90 -3.93 -1.48
CA VAL A 76 12.01 -4.64 -0.83
C VAL A 76 12.15 -4.20 0.63
N SER A 77 12.10 -2.89 0.90
CA SER A 77 12.16 -2.38 2.26
C SER A 77 10.99 -2.83 3.14
N ALA A 78 9.84 -3.19 2.53
CA ALA A 78 8.64 -3.66 3.21
C ALA A 78 8.51 -5.19 3.25
N GLN A 79 9.49 -5.94 2.74
CA GLN A 79 9.37 -7.39 2.54
C GLN A 79 8.98 -8.19 3.80
N ARG A 80 9.40 -7.73 4.99
CA ARG A 80 9.09 -8.37 6.28
C ARG A 80 7.69 -8.06 6.79
N VAL A 81 7.04 -7.04 6.23
CA VAL A 81 5.68 -6.61 6.59
C VAL A 81 4.66 -7.23 5.64
N LEU A 82 5.02 -7.36 4.36
CA LEU A 82 4.19 -8.04 3.37
C LEU A 82 4.15 -9.53 3.65
N THR A 83 2.95 -10.07 3.82
CA THR A 83 2.72 -11.50 4.05
C THR A 83 2.99 -12.32 2.78
N GLU A 84 2.72 -11.74 1.61
CA GLU A 84 2.79 -12.41 0.32
C GLU A 84 3.55 -11.56 -0.70
N ASN A 85 4.88 -11.58 -0.58
CA ASN A 85 5.78 -10.79 -1.40
C ASN A 85 5.66 -11.11 -2.89
N ASP A 86 5.61 -12.39 -3.25
CA ASP A 86 5.57 -12.84 -4.65
C ASP A 86 4.32 -12.34 -5.36
N SER A 87 3.17 -12.35 -4.67
CA SER A 87 1.91 -11.82 -5.20
C SER A 87 1.98 -10.31 -5.45
N ALA A 88 2.57 -9.56 -4.52
CA ALA A 88 2.75 -8.12 -4.68
C ALA A 88 3.73 -7.79 -5.83
N TRP A 89 4.83 -8.53 -5.94
CA TRP A 89 5.81 -8.39 -7.02
C TRP A 89 5.26 -8.76 -8.37
N TYR A 90 4.49 -9.84 -8.46
CA TYR A 90 3.78 -10.22 -9.67
C TYR A 90 2.89 -9.08 -10.17
N ALA A 91 2.10 -8.49 -9.27
CA ALA A 91 1.21 -7.38 -9.59
C ALA A 91 1.98 -6.15 -10.11
N HIS A 92 3.04 -5.73 -9.41
CA HIS A 92 3.88 -4.61 -9.82
C HIS A 92 4.55 -4.85 -11.19
N ASN A 93 5.05 -6.06 -11.42
CA ASN A 93 5.67 -6.43 -12.70
C ASN A 93 4.67 -6.46 -13.86
N LEU A 94 3.41 -6.86 -13.60
CA LEU A 94 2.35 -6.76 -14.60
C LEU A 94 2.09 -5.31 -15.01
N VAL A 95 2.05 -4.39 -14.03
CA VAL A 95 1.89 -2.96 -14.29
C VAL A 95 3.06 -2.39 -15.09
N LYS A 96 4.31 -2.75 -14.75
CA LYS A 96 5.48 -2.37 -15.55
C LYS A 96 5.37 -2.83 -17.00
N LYS A 97 4.86 -4.04 -17.24
CA LYS A 97 4.63 -4.55 -18.60
C LYS A 97 3.56 -3.75 -19.33
N ILE A 98 2.48 -3.36 -18.65
CA ILE A 98 1.42 -2.51 -19.21
C ILE A 98 1.97 -1.14 -19.59
N VAL A 99 2.73 -0.48 -18.71
CA VAL A 99 3.36 0.82 -19.00
C VAL A 99 4.31 0.72 -20.19
N ALA A 100 5.11 -0.33 -20.26
CA ALA A 100 6.04 -0.55 -21.37
C ALA A 100 5.32 -0.92 -22.67
N ARG A 101 4.13 -1.54 -22.60
CA ARG A 101 3.35 -2.04 -23.75
C ARG A 101 1.86 -1.78 -23.54
N PRO A 102 1.37 -0.56 -23.81
CA PRO A 102 -0.01 -0.17 -23.50
C PRO A 102 -1.08 -1.00 -24.23
N ASN A 103 -0.76 -1.56 -25.40
CA ASN A 103 -1.67 -2.35 -26.23
C ASN A 103 -1.61 -3.86 -25.96
N ALA A 104 -0.96 -4.29 -24.87
CA ALA A 104 -0.87 -5.70 -24.53
C ALA A 104 -2.25 -6.25 -24.12
N LYS A 105 -2.64 -7.39 -24.70
CA LYS A 105 -3.86 -8.10 -24.31
C LYS A 105 -3.71 -8.64 -22.88
N LEU A 106 -4.55 -8.14 -21.97
CA LEU A 106 -4.59 -8.61 -20.59
C LEU A 106 -5.54 -9.81 -20.44
N LEU A 107 -5.09 -10.85 -19.74
CA LEU A 107 -5.94 -11.96 -19.35
C LEU A 107 -6.68 -11.60 -18.06
N LYS A 108 -7.99 -11.90 -18.01
CA LYS A 108 -8.83 -11.69 -16.81
C LYS A 108 -8.20 -12.30 -15.55
N ARG A 109 -7.59 -13.48 -15.69
CA ARG A 109 -6.94 -14.20 -14.58
C ARG A 109 -5.78 -13.39 -14.00
N ASP A 110 -4.95 -12.78 -14.85
CA ASP A 110 -3.73 -12.07 -14.46
C ASP A 110 -4.11 -10.75 -13.77
N VAL A 111 -5.12 -10.06 -14.30
CA VAL A 111 -5.69 -8.85 -13.69
C VAL A 111 -6.25 -9.18 -12.29
N LYS A 112 -7.03 -10.26 -12.16
CA LYS A 112 -7.59 -10.69 -10.88
C LYS A 112 -6.49 -11.01 -9.87
N LEU A 113 -5.48 -11.80 -10.26
CA LEU A 113 -4.36 -12.16 -9.39
C LEU A 113 -3.57 -10.93 -8.95
N ALA A 114 -3.29 -10.00 -9.86
CA ALA A 114 -2.59 -8.76 -9.54
C ALA A 114 -3.37 -7.87 -8.56
N LEU A 115 -4.68 -7.67 -8.79
CA LEU A 115 -5.54 -6.93 -7.86
C LEU A 115 -5.63 -7.60 -6.49
N MET A 116 -5.69 -8.93 -6.43
CA MET A 116 -5.63 -9.67 -5.16
C MET A 116 -4.29 -9.45 -4.43
N GLY A 117 -3.18 -9.46 -5.16
CA GLY A 117 -1.85 -9.15 -4.63
C GLY A 117 -1.76 -7.75 -4.04
N PHE A 118 -2.21 -6.73 -4.79
CA PHE A 118 -2.27 -5.34 -4.30
C PHE A 118 -3.18 -5.20 -3.07
N ARG A 119 -4.36 -5.83 -3.08
CA ARG A 119 -5.30 -5.78 -1.95
C ARG A 119 -4.69 -6.34 -0.68
N ARG A 120 -4.02 -7.50 -0.79
CA ARG A 120 -3.34 -8.14 0.35
C ARG A 120 -2.20 -7.26 0.87
N ALA A 121 -1.33 -6.76 -0.01
CA ALA A 121 -0.25 -5.86 0.39
C ALA A 121 -0.77 -4.59 1.08
N LEU A 122 -1.86 -3.98 0.59
CA LEU A 122 -2.49 -2.83 1.23
C LEU A 122 -3.04 -3.17 2.63
N ARG A 123 -3.59 -4.36 2.84
CA ARG A 123 -4.04 -4.82 4.16
C ARG A 123 -2.89 -5.03 5.13
N ASP A 124 -1.82 -5.69 4.68
CA ASP A 124 -0.62 -5.91 5.49
C ASP A 124 0.00 -4.59 5.96
N LEU A 125 -0.07 -3.57 5.13
CA LEU A 125 0.38 -2.22 5.47
C LEU A 125 -0.56 -1.49 6.45
N GLY A 126 -1.77 -1.99 6.67
CA GLY A 126 -2.84 -1.34 7.44
C GLY A 126 -3.55 -0.22 6.68
N ALA A 127 -3.49 -0.24 5.35
CA ALA A 127 -4.14 0.74 4.49
C ALA A 127 -5.59 0.38 4.18
N LEU A 128 -5.91 -0.90 4.07
CA LEU A 128 -7.27 -1.40 3.92
C LEU A 128 -7.70 -2.19 5.17
N PRO A 129 -8.98 -2.12 5.56
CA PRO A 129 -9.48 -2.92 6.66
C PRO A 129 -9.41 -4.41 6.32
N ASN A 130 -9.20 -5.21 7.36
CA ASN A 130 -9.35 -6.66 7.24
C ASN A 130 -10.85 -6.97 7.07
N GLU A 131 -11.18 -8.03 6.32
CA GLU A 131 -12.58 -8.43 6.09
C GLU A 131 -13.36 -8.70 7.40
N HIS A 132 -12.64 -8.96 8.49
CA HIS A 132 -13.20 -9.16 9.84
C HIS A 132 -13.48 -7.86 10.61
N GLU A 133 -12.85 -6.72 10.26
CA GLU A 133 -13.07 -5.41 10.93
C GLU A 133 -14.34 -4.70 10.43
N VAL A 134 -14.70 -4.88 9.15
CA VAL A 134 -15.85 -4.19 8.53
C VAL A 134 -17.19 -4.56 9.19
N LYS A 135 -17.27 -5.69 9.92
CA LYS A 135 -18.47 -6.08 10.67
C LYS A 135 -18.69 -5.29 11.96
N ASN A 136 -17.67 -4.60 12.48
CA ASN A 136 -17.71 -3.89 13.75
C ASN A 136 -17.95 -2.37 13.61
N GLU A 137 -17.96 -1.84 12.39
CA GLU A 137 -18.41 -0.46 12.11
C GLU A 137 -19.85 -0.50 11.61
N LYS A 138 -20.77 -0.86 12.51
CA LYS A 138 -22.16 -0.41 12.44
C LYS A 138 -22.34 0.65 13.52
N PHE A 139 -22.14 1.91 13.12
CA PHE A 139 -22.84 3.05 13.68
C PHE A 139 -23.80 3.56 12.61
#